data_AF-A0A0Q7HFN7-F1
#
_entry.id   AF-A0A0Q7HFN7-F1
#
_cell.length_a   1.000
_cell.length_b   1.000
_cell.length_c   1.000
_cell.angle_alpha   90.00
_cell.angle_beta   90.00
_cell.angle_gamma   90.00
#
_symmetry.space_group_name_H-M   'P 1'
#
loop_
_entity.id
_entity.type
_entity.pdbx_description
1 polymer ?
#
loop_
_entity_poly.entity_id
_entity_poly.type
_entity_poly.pdbx_seq_one_letter_code
_entity_poly.pdbx_strand_id
1 'polypeptide(L)'
;MSTPSLPVLSLLETRVLGVLAEKQRTVPDSYPLTLNSLVSGCNQKTSRNPVLELTESQVQAVIDSLKGYSLVAETSGGRAFRYEHNVDRVLRIPSQSVILLTVLMLRGPQTAGELRIACDRMHNFADISSVEGFLDELAERPAGALVVKLARLPGARESRWAHLLSGAPAEEVAGPASEASHAGHDVSLGEVAALKANVARLEAEVASLKALLGRVCSELGISEGG
;
A
#
# COMPACT_ATOMS: atom_id res chain seq x y z
N MET A 1 -2.84 25.11 6.90
CA MET A 1 -3.82 24.01 6.94
C MET A 1 -3.04 22.71 6.86
N SER A 2 -2.83 22.04 7.99
CA SER A 2 -2.10 20.77 8.03
C SER A 2 -2.87 19.73 7.23
N THR A 3 -2.29 19.25 6.14
CA THR A 3 -2.78 18.05 5.46
C THR A 3 -2.77 16.92 6.48
N PRO A 4 -3.91 16.24 6.73
CA PRO A 4 -3.90 15.07 7.58
C PRO A 4 -2.90 14.06 7.00
N SER A 5 -1.87 13.72 7.77
CA SER A 5 -0.91 12.70 7.38
C SER A 5 -1.65 11.37 7.34
N LEU A 6 -1.78 10.78 6.16
CA LEU A 6 -2.33 9.44 6.03
C LEU A 6 -1.49 8.47 6.88
N PRO A 7 -2.13 7.55 7.61
CA PRO A 7 -1.39 6.51 8.31
C PRO A 7 -0.68 5.60 7.30
N VAL A 8 0.33 4.88 7.80
CA VAL A 8 1.01 3.83 7.04
C VAL A 8 0.01 2.71 6.76
N LEU A 9 -0.22 2.41 5.49
CA LEU A 9 -1.13 1.37 5.03
C LEU A 9 -0.45 0.01 5.04
N SER A 10 -1.17 -1.01 5.49
CA SER A 10 -0.78 -2.41 5.40
C SER A 10 -0.73 -2.92 3.96
N LEU A 11 -0.09 -4.07 3.76
CA LEU A 11 -0.07 -4.78 2.47
C LEU A 11 -1.49 -5.08 1.94
N LEU A 12 -2.44 -5.41 2.82
CA LEU A 12 -3.80 -5.73 2.40
C LEU A 12 -4.56 -4.47 1.98
N GLU A 13 -4.34 -3.36 2.68
CA GLU A 13 -4.93 -2.07 2.34
C GLU A 13 -4.44 -1.55 0.98
N THR A 14 -3.13 -1.59 0.73
CA THR A 14 -2.58 -1.21 -0.58
C THR A 14 -2.99 -2.18 -1.69
N ARG A 15 -3.15 -3.47 -1.39
CA ARG A 15 -3.74 -4.45 -2.32
C ARG A 15 -5.15 -4.08 -2.72
N VAL A 16 -6.05 -3.89 -1.76
CA VAL A 16 -7.46 -3.57 -2.02
C VAL A 16 -7.58 -2.24 -2.78
N LEU A 17 -6.86 -1.22 -2.32
CA LEU A 17 -6.86 0.10 -2.95
C LEU A 17 -6.33 0.06 -4.39
N GLY A 18 -5.21 -0.64 -4.61
CA GLY A 18 -4.64 -0.84 -5.93
C GLY A 18 -5.58 -1.60 -6.88
N VAL A 19 -6.30 -2.62 -6.40
CA VAL A 19 -7.27 -3.35 -7.23
C VAL A 19 -8.42 -2.43 -7.65
N LEU A 20 -8.97 -1.64 -6.73
CA LEU A 20 -10.03 -0.69 -7.07
C LEU A 20 -9.56 0.33 -8.12
N ALA A 21 -8.35 0.88 -7.96
CA ALA A 21 -7.77 1.82 -8.91
C ALA A 21 -7.47 1.19 -10.29
N GLU A 22 -6.94 -0.04 -10.31
CA GLU A 22 -6.69 -0.79 -11.54
C GLU A 22 -8.01 -1.08 -12.29
N LYS A 23 -9.04 -1.53 -11.57
CA LYS A 23 -10.31 -1.95 -12.19
C LYS A 23 -11.17 -0.78 -12.65
N GLN A 24 -11.08 0.40 -12.02
CA GLN A 24 -11.70 1.61 -12.55
C GLN A 24 -11.28 1.90 -14.01
N ARG A 25 -10.02 1.61 -14.35
CA ARG A 25 -9.48 1.85 -15.69
C ARG A 25 -9.65 0.68 -16.65
N THR A 26 -9.47 -0.53 -16.15
CA THR A 26 -9.41 -1.73 -17.00
C THR A 26 -10.76 -2.39 -17.24
N VAL A 27 -11.75 -2.16 -16.37
CA VAL A 27 -13.10 -2.75 -16.47
C VAL A 27 -14.18 -1.73 -16.04
N PRO A 28 -14.30 -0.59 -16.73
CA PRO A 28 -15.20 0.50 -16.31
C PRO A 28 -16.67 0.06 -16.22
N ASP A 29 -17.12 -0.86 -17.07
CA ASP A 29 -18.50 -1.38 -17.07
C ASP A 29 -18.87 -2.15 -15.79
N SER A 30 -17.87 -2.69 -15.09
CA SER A 30 -18.05 -3.43 -13.84
C SER A 30 -17.73 -2.59 -12.60
N TYR A 31 -17.31 -1.34 -12.78
CA TYR A 31 -16.97 -0.42 -11.70
C TYR A 31 -18.18 0.46 -11.34
N PRO A 32 -18.46 0.73 -10.05
CA PRO A 32 -17.73 0.31 -8.85
C PRO A 32 -17.88 -1.18 -8.52
N LEU A 33 -16.87 -1.77 -7.88
CA LEU A 33 -16.76 -3.23 -7.70
C LEU A 33 -17.63 -3.74 -6.54
N THR A 34 -18.20 -4.94 -6.71
CA THR A 34 -18.75 -5.70 -5.58
C THR A 34 -17.64 -6.33 -4.73
N LEU A 35 -17.96 -6.78 -3.50
CA LEU A 35 -17.00 -7.49 -2.63
C LEU A 35 -16.38 -8.70 -3.34
N ASN A 36 -17.19 -9.53 -4.00
CA ASN A 36 -16.71 -10.74 -4.67
C ASN A 36 -15.76 -10.42 -5.83
N SER A 37 -16.07 -9.38 -6.62
CA SER A 37 -15.19 -8.90 -7.70
C SER A 37 -13.87 -8.37 -7.15
N LEU A 38 -13.91 -7.69 -6.00
CA LEU A 38 -12.72 -7.15 -5.34
C LEU A 38 -11.82 -8.25 -4.77
N VAL A 39 -12.39 -9.25 -4.08
CA VAL A 39 -11.67 -10.44 -3.60
C VAL A 39 -10.99 -11.16 -4.77
N SER A 40 -11.73 -11.39 -5.86
CA SER A 40 -11.20 -12.00 -7.09
C SER A 40 -10.04 -11.19 -7.66
N GLY A 41 -10.12 -9.85 -7.61
CA GLY A 41 -9.07 -8.95 -8.05
C GLY A 41 -7.84 -8.94 -7.14
N CYS A 42 -8.02 -9.11 -5.83
CA CYS A 42 -6.94 -9.17 -4.85
C CYS A 42 -6.10 -10.45 -5.00
N ASN A 43 -6.76 -11.55 -5.35
CA ASN A 43 -6.18 -12.90 -5.43
C ASN A 43 -5.74 -13.29 -6.86
N GLN A 44 -5.64 -12.33 -7.78
CA GLN A 44 -5.16 -12.62 -9.15
C GLN A 44 -3.71 -13.16 -9.10
N LYS A 45 -3.42 -14.17 -9.93
CA LYS A 45 -2.07 -14.74 -10.04
C LYS A 45 -1.12 -13.90 -10.90
N THR A 46 -1.66 -12.99 -11.70
CA THR A 46 -0.91 -12.13 -12.61
C THR A 46 -0.97 -10.69 -12.13
N SER A 47 0.10 -9.94 -12.40
CA SER A 47 0.21 -8.53 -12.00
C SER A 47 0.01 -8.31 -10.49
N ARG A 48 0.36 -9.31 -9.67
CA ARG A 48 0.38 -9.26 -8.21
C ARG A 48 1.73 -9.76 -7.72
N ASN A 49 2.34 -9.00 -6.83
CA ASN A 49 3.54 -9.41 -6.10
C ASN A 49 3.48 -8.81 -4.68
N PRO A 50 3.34 -9.62 -3.62
CA PRO A 50 3.18 -11.08 -3.64
C PRO A 50 1.79 -11.53 -4.13
N VAL A 51 1.66 -12.78 -4.57
CA VAL A 51 0.34 -13.41 -4.76
C VAL A 51 -0.26 -13.66 -3.38
N LEU A 52 -1.54 -13.33 -3.20
CA LEU A 52 -2.26 -13.47 -1.93
C LEU A 52 -3.50 -14.34 -2.11
N GLU A 53 -3.99 -14.89 -1.00
CA GLU A 53 -5.26 -15.62 -0.91
C GLU A 53 -6.11 -15.01 0.21
N LEU A 54 -6.75 -13.88 -0.08
CA LEU A 54 -7.60 -13.17 0.87
C LEU A 54 -9.01 -13.75 0.89
N THR A 55 -9.59 -13.84 2.10
CA THR A 55 -11.00 -14.18 2.30
C THR A 55 -11.90 -12.95 2.13
N GLU A 56 -13.20 -13.16 1.92
CA GLU A 56 -14.20 -12.08 1.90
C GLU A 56 -14.19 -11.26 3.20
N SER A 57 -14.06 -11.92 4.36
CA SER A 57 -14.02 -11.25 5.66
C SER A 57 -12.78 -10.36 5.83
N GLN A 58 -11.62 -10.79 5.35
CA GLN A 58 -10.39 -9.98 5.36
C GLN A 58 -10.54 -8.75 4.46
N VAL A 59 -11.06 -8.93 3.24
CA VAL A 59 -11.26 -7.81 2.31
C VAL A 59 -12.30 -6.83 2.84
N GLN A 60 -13.38 -7.30 3.47
CA GLN A 60 -14.38 -6.44 4.09
C GLN A 60 -13.78 -5.61 5.25
N ALA A 61 -13.01 -6.22 6.14
CA ALA A 61 -12.34 -5.50 7.23
C ALA A 61 -11.37 -4.42 6.70
N VAL A 62 -10.67 -4.71 5.60
CA VAL A 62 -9.79 -3.74 4.92
C VAL A 62 -10.58 -2.58 4.31
N ILE A 63 -11.72 -2.86 3.67
CA ILE A 63 -12.60 -1.82 3.14
C ILE A 63 -13.04 -0.88 4.27
N ASP A 64 -13.46 -1.43 5.41
CA ASP A 64 -13.91 -0.63 6.55
C ASP A 64 -12.80 0.27 7.11
N SER A 65 -11.55 -0.24 7.17
CA SER A 65 -10.37 0.58 7.51
C SER A 65 -10.15 1.71 6.49
N LEU A 66 -10.15 1.40 5.19
CA LEU A 66 -9.93 2.38 4.12
C LEU A 66 -11.03 3.44 4.01
N LYS A 67 -12.28 3.10 4.38
CA LYS A 67 -13.38 4.06 4.55
C LYS A 67 -13.09 5.07 5.66
N GLY A 68 -12.48 4.62 6.77
CA GLY A 68 -12.02 5.49 7.85
C GLY A 68 -11.02 6.56 7.38
N TYR A 69 -10.24 6.26 6.33
CA TYR A 69 -9.29 7.22 5.71
C TYR A 69 -9.87 7.97 4.51
N SER A 70 -11.17 7.81 4.22
CA SER A 70 -11.82 8.35 3.01
C SER A 70 -11.18 7.90 1.68
N LEU A 71 -10.38 6.83 1.69
CA LEU A 71 -9.71 6.28 0.51
C LEU A 71 -10.62 5.35 -0.31
N VAL A 72 -11.64 4.79 0.34
CA VAL A 72 -12.69 3.98 -0.29
C VAL A 72 -14.04 4.59 0.05
N ALA A 73 -14.92 4.68 -0.95
CA ALA A 73 -16.32 5.03 -0.75
C ALA A 73 -17.20 3.83 -1.08
N GLU A 74 -18.33 3.73 -0.37
CA GLU A 74 -19.32 2.68 -0.54
C GLU A 74 -20.62 3.31 -1.02
N THR A 75 -21.18 2.75 -2.08
CA THR A 75 -22.48 3.16 -2.60
C THR A 75 -23.46 2.00 -2.49
N SER A 76 -24.57 2.22 -1.80
CA SER A 76 -25.73 1.32 -1.77
C SER A 76 -26.76 1.76 -2.80
N GLY A 77 -26.72 1.17 -4.00
CA GLY A 77 -27.62 1.54 -5.11
C GLY A 77 -28.42 0.38 -5.71
N GLY A 78 -28.34 -0.82 -5.11
CA GLY A 78 -28.97 -2.02 -5.65
C GLY A 78 -28.92 -3.20 -4.68
N ARG A 79 -28.89 -4.43 -5.20
CA ARG A 79 -28.93 -5.67 -4.39
C ARG A 79 -27.64 -5.98 -3.62
N ALA A 80 -26.53 -5.28 -3.92
CA ALA A 80 -25.23 -5.50 -3.30
C ALA A 80 -24.52 -4.16 -3.13
N PHE A 81 -23.70 -4.06 -2.07
CA PHE A 81 -22.78 -2.95 -1.88
C PHE A 81 -21.73 -2.90 -2.99
N ARG A 82 -21.36 -1.68 -3.38
CA ARG A 82 -20.29 -1.44 -4.35
C ARG A 82 -19.29 -0.45 -3.80
N TYR A 83 -18.03 -0.66 -4.15
CA TYR A 83 -16.89 0.05 -3.61
C TYR A 83 -16.11 0.74 -4.73
N GLU A 84 -15.78 2.00 -4.48
CA GLU A 84 -14.92 2.83 -5.33
C GLU A 84 -13.74 3.38 -4.53
N HIS A 85 -12.65 3.71 -5.22
CA HIS A 85 -11.49 4.36 -4.62
C HIS A 85 -11.61 5.87 -4.78
N ASN A 86 -10.92 6.60 -3.92
CA ASN A 86 -10.91 8.05 -3.88
C ASN A 86 -9.49 8.60 -3.77
N VAL A 87 -8.52 7.87 -4.32
CA VAL A 87 -7.07 8.09 -4.11
C VAL A 87 -6.62 9.44 -4.64
N ASP A 88 -7.03 9.81 -5.85
CA ASP A 88 -6.69 11.07 -6.51
C ASP A 88 -7.14 12.28 -5.68
N ARG A 89 -8.35 12.25 -5.12
CA ARG A 89 -8.89 13.34 -4.30
C ARG A 89 -8.23 13.43 -2.93
N VAL A 90 -8.01 12.29 -2.27
CA VAL A 90 -7.38 12.25 -0.94
C VAL A 90 -5.92 12.66 -1.03
N LEU A 91 -5.17 12.10 -1.99
CA LEU A 91 -3.75 12.41 -2.19
C LEU A 91 -3.53 13.70 -2.97
N ARG A 92 -4.56 14.26 -3.61
CA ARG A 92 -4.46 15.48 -4.45
C ARG A 92 -3.37 15.34 -5.51
N ILE A 93 -3.40 14.24 -6.25
CA ILE A 93 -2.44 13.93 -7.32
C ILE A 93 -3.18 13.69 -8.64
N PRO A 94 -2.54 13.94 -9.79
CA PRO A 94 -3.18 13.71 -11.07
C PRO A 94 -3.42 12.22 -11.31
N SER A 95 -4.36 11.94 -12.22
CA SER A 95 -4.85 10.59 -12.45
C SER A 95 -3.76 9.63 -12.97
N GLN A 96 -2.76 10.15 -13.68
CA GLN A 96 -1.59 9.43 -14.20
C GLN A 96 -0.67 8.96 -13.06
N SER A 97 -0.44 9.82 -12.07
CA SER A 97 0.33 9.49 -10.87
C SER A 97 -0.37 8.41 -10.03
N VAL A 98 -1.70 8.41 -9.96
CA VAL A 98 -2.47 7.32 -9.33
C VAL A 98 -2.20 5.99 -10.01
N ILE A 99 -2.09 5.96 -11.35
CA ILE A 99 -1.82 4.72 -12.10
C ILE A 99 -0.43 4.16 -11.77
N LEU A 100 0.59 5.03 -11.68
CA LEU A 100 1.93 4.61 -11.28
C LEU A 100 1.95 4.05 -9.85
N LEU A 101 1.31 4.75 -8.91
CA LEU A 101 1.15 4.25 -7.54
C LEU A 101 0.39 2.92 -7.48
N THR A 102 -0.64 2.77 -8.31
CA THR A 102 -1.43 1.54 -8.40
C THR A 102 -0.56 0.36 -8.79
N VAL A 103 0.30 0.51 -9.80
CA VAL A 103 1.21 -0.57 -10.22
C VAL A 103 2.22 -0.88 -9.11
N LEU A 104 2.81 0.13 -8.49
CA LEU A 104 3.77 -0.05 -7.41
C LEU A 104 3.15 -0.77 -6.20
N MET A 105 1.91 -0.44 -5.82
CA MET A 105 1.18 -1.12 -4.74
C MET A 105 0.86 -2.59 -5.07
N LEU A 106 0.60 -2.89 -6.35
CA LEU A 106 0.20 -4.24 -6.76
C LEU A 106 1.39 -5.15 -7.05
N ARG A 107 2.53 -4.59 -7.48
CA ARG A 107 3.66 -5.35 -8.02
C ARG A 107 4.99 -5.09 -7.30
N GLY A 108 5.03 -4.18 -6.34
CA GLY A 108 6.24 -3.81 -5.61
C GLY A 108 7.18 -2.91 -6.43
N PRO A 109 8.46 -2.82 -6.02
CA PRO A 109 9.42 -1.93 -6.67
C PRO A 109 9.73 -2.32 -8.11
N GLN A 110 9.65 -1.36 -9.04
CA GLN A 110 9.86 -1.58 -10.48
C GLN A 110 10.67 -0.44 -11.12
N THR A 111 11.36 -0.69 -12.23
CA THR A 111 12.01 0.37 -13.02
C THR A 111 10.97 1.21 -13.77
N ALA A 112 11.37 2.40 -14.25
CA ALA A 112 10.48 3.25 -15.07
C ALA A 112 10.04 2.56 -16.37
N GLY A 113 10.94 1.78 -17.00
CA GLY A 113 10.61 0.97 -18.18
C GLY A 113 9.56 -0.11 -17.88
N GLU A 114 9.72 -0.83 -16.78
CA GLU A 114 8.75 -1.84 -16.32
C GLU A 114 7.40 -1.21 -15.98
N LEU A 115 7.40 -0.05 -15.31
CA LEU A 115 6.19 0.70 -14.98
C LEU A 115 5.43 1.11 -16.25
N ARG A 116 6.13 1.64 -17.26
CA ARG A 116 5.50 2.03 -18.53
C ARG A 116 4.75 0.86 -19.17
N ILE A 117 5.39 -0.31 -19.25
CA ILE A 117 4.77 -1.53 -19.81
C ILE A 117 3.60 -1.99 -18.93
N ALA A 118 3.77 -1.98 -17.60
CA ALA A 118 2.75 -2.42 -16.65
C ALA A 118 1.49 -1.54 -16.65
N CYS A 119 1.63 -0.25 -16.96
CA CYS A 119 0.54 0.72 -16.97
C CYS A 119 -0.27 0.72 -18.28
N ASP A 120 0.19 0.09 -19.35
CA ASP A 120 -0.33 0.29 -20.72
C ASP A 120 -1.85 0.11 -20.86
N ARG A 121 -2.43 -0.86 -20.14
CA ARG A 121 -3.90 -1.10 -20.11
C ARG A 121 -4.70 -0.07 -19.30
N MET A 122 -4.05 0.72 -18.46
CA MET A 122 -4.67 1.77 -17.63
C MET A 122 -4.44 3.17 -18.22
N HIS A 123 -3.22 3.42 -18.71
CA HIS A 123 -2.81 4.64 -19.37
C HIS A 123 -1.53 4.42 -20.18
N ASN A 124 -1.52 4.88 -21.41
CA ASN A 124 -0.36 4.83 -22.29
C ASN A 124 0.50 6.09 -22.10
N PHE A 125 1.65 5.93 -21.43
CA PHE A 125 2.65 6.99 -21.29
C PHE A 125 3.52 7.07 -22.55
N ALA A 126 3.74 8.30 -23.04
CA ALA A 126 4.45 8.56 -24.29
C ALA A 126 5.81 7.84 -24.35
N ASP A 127 6.64 8.04 -23.34
CA ASP A 127 7.99 7.47 -23.22
C ASP A 127 8.37 7.23 -21.75
N ILE A 128 9.58 6.70 -21.53
CA ILE A 128 10.12 6.45 -20.19
C ILE A 128 10.33 7.77 -19.43
N SER A 129 10.78 8.83 -20.11
CA SER A 129 11.01 10.15 -19.53
C SER A 129 9.73 10.75 -18.95
N SER A 130 8.58 10.54 -19.59
CA SER A 130 7.27 10.94 -19.07
C SER A 130 6.93 10.21 -17.76
N VAL A 131 7.23 8.91 -17.66
CA VAL A 131 7.03 8.14 -16.43
C VAL A 131 7.95 8.66 -15.32
N GLU A 132 9.22 8.90 -15.63
CA GLU A 132 10.17 9.47 -14.67
C GLU A 132 9.73 10.85 -14.17
N GLY A 133 9.25 11.73 -15.05
CA GLY A 133 8.74 13.04 -14.65
C GLY A 133 7.60 12.98 -13.63
N PHE A 134 6.63 12.08 -13.83
CA PHE A 134 5.55 11.88 -12.84
C PHE A 134 6.04 11.24 -11.54
N LEU A 135 7.08 10.40 -11.57
CA LEU A 135 7.67 9.78 -10.38
C LEU A 135 8.49 10.80 -9.57
N ASP A 136 9.25 11.66 -10.26
CA ASP A 136 10.00 12.76 -9.65
C ASP A 136 9.02 13.74 -8.98
N GLU A 137 7.93 14.14 -9.66
CA GLU A 137 6.88 14.97 -9.05
C GLU A 137 6.23 14.32 -7.81
N LEU A 138 6.03 13.00 -7.82
CA LEU A 138 5.50 12.25 -6.68
C LEU A 138 6.51 12.17 -5.51
N ALA A 139 7.81 12.12 -5.80
CA ALA A 139 8.88 12.08 -4.81
C ALA A 139 9.15 13.46 -4.19
N GLU A 140 9.05 14.53 -4.99
CA GLU A 140 9.34 15.91 -4.59
C GLU A 140 8.10 16.67 -4.09
N ARG A 141 6.95 16.00 -4.05
CA ARG A 141 5.66 16.58 -3.66
C ARG A 141 5.74 17.30 -2.29
N PRO A 142 5.39 18.60 -2.21
CA PRO A 142 5.49 19.39 -0.96
C PRO A 142 4.65 18.86 0.20
N ALA A 143 3.54 18.20 -0.11
CA ALA A 143 2.64 17.59 0.88
C ALA A 143 3.08 16.18 1.31
N GLY A 144 4.34 15.81 1.05
CA GLY A 144 4.95 14.54 1.39
C GLY A 144 5.16 13.65 0.17
N ALA A 145 6.35 13.04 0.10
CA ALA A 145 6.75 12.08 -0.92
C ALA A 145 5.86 10.84 -0.88
N LEU A 146 5.42 10.39 -2.05
CA LEU A 146 4.58 9.19 -2.19
C LEU A 146 5.33 8.02 -2.83
N VAL A 147 6.47 8.29 -3.44
CA VAL A 147 7.38 7.30 -4.00
C VAL A 147 8.82 7.66 -3.65
N VAL A 148 9.71 6.67 -3.76
CA VAL A 148 11.14 6.84 -3.57
C VAL A 148 11.90 6.10 -4.67
N LYS A 149 12.98 6.71 -5.16
CA LYS A 149 13.94 6.07 -6.06
C LYS A 149 14.94 5.27 -5.21
N LEU A 150 14.94 3.95 -5.39
CA LEU A 150 15.83 3.07 -4.66
C LEU A 150 17.24 3.10 -5.26
N ALA A 151 18.23 2.78 -4.42
CA ALA A 151 19.59 2.53 -4.90
C ALA A 151 19.58 1.40 -5.94
N ARG A 152 20.46 1.52 -6.94
CA ARG A 152 20.63 0.47 -7.95
C ARG A 152 21.18 -0.78 -7.28
N LEU A 153 20.60 -1.92 -7.64
CA LEU A 153 21.19 -3.21 -7.30
C LEU A 153 22.55 -3.37 -8.02
N PRO A 154 23.50 -4.12 -7.46
CA PRO A 154 24.75 -4.44 -8.13
C PRO A 154 24.51 -5.02 -9.53
N GLY A 155 25.13 -4.42 -10.56
CA GLY A 155 24.97 -4.85 -11.96
C GLY A 155 23.70 -4.35 -12.67
N ALA A 156 22.75 -3.73 -11.96
CA ALA A 156 21.58 -3.13 -12.58
C ALA A 156 21.92 -1.79 -13.25
N ARG A 157 21.41 -1.59 -14.48
CA ARG A 157 21.60 -0.34 -15.23
C ARG A 157 20.67 0.77 -14.73
N GLU A 158 19.44 0.40 -14.36
CA GLU A 158 18.35 1.31 -13.98
C GLU A 158 18.03 1.19 -12.47
N SER A 159 17.51 2.28 -11.91
CA SER A 159 17.01 2.29 -10.53
C SER A 159 15.56 1.84 -10.51
N ARG A 160 15.14 1.21 -9.39
CA ARG A 160 13.74 0.86 -9.14
C ARG A 160 13.07 1.97 -8.34
N TRP A 161 11.78 2.11 -8.50
CA TRP A 161 10.93 3.01 -7.73
C TRP A 161 10.01 2.20 -6.82
N ALA A 162 9.76 2.69 -5.61
CA ALA A 162 8.84 2.07 -4.66
C ALA A 162 7.85 3.12 -4.13
N HIS A 163 6.63 2.69 -3.77
CA HIS A 163 5.68 3.58 -3.09
C HIS A 163 6.01 3.69 -1.60
N LEU A 164 5.60 4.79 -0.98
CA LEU A 164 5.81 5.08 0.45
C LEU A 164 4.53 4.94 1.29
N LEU A 165 3.40 4.60 0.66
CA LEU A 165 2.11 4.42 1.34
C LEU A 165 2.13 3.31 2.42
N SER A 166 3.05 2.35 2.34
CA SER A 166 3.26 1.30 3.35
C SER A 166 4.52 1.53 4.20
N GLY A 167 4.98 2.78 4.27
CA GLY A 167 6.24 3.14 4.90
C GLY A 167 7.41 3.05 3.93
N ALA A 168 8.60 3.44 4.39
CA ALA A 168 9.82 3.28 3.61
C ALA A 168 10.09 1.78 3.42
N PRO A 169 10.30 1.30 2.18
CA PRO A 169 10.70 -0.08 1.97
C PRO A 169 12.01 -0.32 2.74
N ALA A 170 12.10 -1.48 3.40
CA ALA A 170 13.37 -1.91 3.98
C ALA A 170 14.41 -1.90 2.86
N GLU A 171 15.51 -1.17 3.04
CA GLU A 171 16.59 -1.17 2.07
C GLU A 171 17.01 -2.63 1.85
N GLU A 172 16.78 -3.16 0.65
CA GLU A 172 17.37 -4.42 0.24
C GLU A 172 18.89 -4.20 0.27
N VAL A 173 19.51 -4.53 1.40
CA VAL A 173 20.95 -4.51 1.57
C VAL A 173 21.52 -5.30 0.41
N ALA A 174 22.29 -4.62 -0.44
CA ALA A 174 22.96 -5.20 -1.58
C ALA A 174 23.95 -6.29 -1.12
N GLY A 175 23.47 -7.51 -0.92
CA GLY A 175 24.26 -8.72 -0.81
C GLY A 175 24.41 -9.37 -2.19
N PRO A 176 25.55 -10.01 -2.50
CA PRO A 176 25.75 -10.66 -3.79
C PRO A 176 24.70 -11.77 -3.97
N ALA A 177 24.01 -11.74 -5.10
CA ALA A 177 23.10 -12.80 -5.51
C ALA A 177 23.87 -14.12 -5.61
N SER A 178 23.57 -15.06 -4.71
CA SER A 178 23.82 -16.47 -4.94
C SER A 178 22.50 -17.12 -5.30
N GLU A 179 22.53 -17.85 -6.40
CA GLU A 179 21.46 -18.71 -6.89
C GLU A 179 20.89 -19.59 -5.76
N ALA A 180 19.59 -19.51 -5.54
CA ALA A 180 18.82 -20.56 -4.88
C ALA A 180 17.36 -20.49 -5.34
N SER A 181 17.04 -21.30 -6.33
CA SER A 181 15.69 -21.78 -6.61
C SER A 181 15.05 -22.41 -5.37
N HIS A 182 13.77 -22.07 -5.16
CA HIS A 182 12.78 -22.68 -4.26
C HIS A 182 13.22 -23.83 -3.34
N ALA A 183 13.38 -23.52 -2.05
CA ALA A 183 13.09 -24.44 -0.96
C ALA A 183 12.79 -23.65 0.33
N GLY A 184 11.63 -23.92 0.94
CA GLY A 184 11.40 -23.69 2.37
C GLY A 184 11.15 -22.25 2.83
N HIS A 185 10.00 -22.04 3.43
CA HIS A 185 9.68 -20.87 4.25
C HIS A 185 10.48 -20.98 5.57
N ASP A 186 11.78 -20.70 5.55
CA ASP A 186 12.55 -20.46 6.78
C ASP A 186 12.72 -18.95 6.91
N VAL A 187 11.79 -18.33 7.64
CA VAL A 187 12.01 -17.01 8.23
C VAL A 187 13.28 -17.13 9.06
N SER A 188 14.30 -16.34 8.74
CA SER A 188 15.59 -16.47 9.42
C SER A 188 15.38 -16.29 10.92
N LEU A 189 16.07 -17.09 11.75
CA LEU A 189 16.03 -16.95 13.21
C LEU A 189 16.34 -15.50 13.67
N GLY A 190 17.11 -14.76 12.86
CA GLY A 190 17.40 -13.34 13.05
C GLY A 190 16.19 -12.43 12.85
N GLU A 191 15.36 -12.66 11.82
CA GLU A 191 14.12 -11.90 11.59
C GLU A 191 13.08 -12.18 12.69
N VAL A 192 12.95 -13.43 13.14
CA VAL A 192 12.08 -13.79 14.25
C VAL A 192 12.57 -13.14 15.55
N ALA A 193 13.88 -13.10 15.80
CA ALA A 193 14.45 -12.46 16.98
C ALA A 193 14.26 -10.93 16.95
N ALA A 194 14.47 -10.29 15.79
CA ALA A 194 14.26 -8.86 15.60
C ALA A 194 12.78 -8.48 15.76
N LEU A 195 11.86 -9.29 15.21
CA LEU A 195 10.43 -9.07 15.37
C LEU A 195 9.99 -9.24 16.83
N LYS A 196 10.49 -10.27 17.54
CA LYS A 196 10.22 -10.46 18.97
C LYS A 196 10.74 -9.30 19.82
N ALA A 197 11.93 -8.78 19.51
CA ALA A 197 12.47 -7.60 20.20
C ALA A 197 11.61 -6.36 19.98
N ASN A 198 11.12 -6.17 18.75
CA ASN A 198 10.22 -5.07 18.41
C ASN A 198 8.85 -5.20 19.09
N VAL A 199 8.29 -6.41 19.15
CA VAL A 199 7.04 -6.69 19.89
C VAL A 199 7.22 -6.40 21.38
N ALA A 200 8.29 -6.88 22.00
CA ALA A 200 8.56 -6.62 23.43
C ALA A 200 8.71 -5.12 23.74
N ARG A 201 9.36 -4.35 22.85
CA ARG A 201 9.48 -2.89 22.98
C ARG A 201 8.12 -2.21 22.87
N LEU A 202 7.31 -2.59 21.87
CA LEU A 202 5.98 -2.02 21.67
C LEU A 202 5.03 -2.36 22.82
N GLU A 203 5.08 -3.57 23.36
CA GLU A 203 4.31 -3.97 24.54
C GLU A 203 4.69 -3.12 25.77
N ALA A 204 5.99 -2.85 25.96
CA ALA A 204 6.46 -1.97 27.04
C ALA A 204 5.99 -0.52 26.86
N GLU A 205 6.02 0.01 25.63
CA GLU A 205 5.51 1.35 25.31
C GLU A 205 4.00 1.45 25.54
N VAL A 206 3.23 0.44 25.11
CA VAL A 206 1.78 0.35 25.35
C VAL A 206 1.48 0.28 26.85
N ALA A 207 2.24 -0.51 27.62
CA ALA A 207 2.07 -0.57 29.07
C ALA A 207 2.35 0.79 29.74
N SER A 208 3.40 1.48 29.31
CA SER A 208 3.74 2.82 29.81
C SER A 208 2.66 3.86 29.46
N LEU A 209 2.15 3.83 28.23
CA LEU A 209 1.07 4.71 27.78
C LEU A 209 -0.23 4.46 28.53
N LYS A 210 -0.60 3.19 28.75
CA LYS A 210 -1.77 2.82 29.57
C LYS A 210 -1.62 3.28 31.02
N ALA A 211 -0.43 3.14 31.60
CA ALA A 211 -0.17 3.63 32.96
C ALA A 211 -0.25 5.15 33.06
N LEU A 212 0.28 5.88 32.06
CA LEU A 212 0.17 7.33 31.98
C LEU A 212 -1.30 7.77 31.82
N LEU A 213 -2.05 7.09 30.95
CA LEU A 213 -3.47 7.34 30.75
C LEU A 213 -4.26 7.10 32.04
N GLY A 214 -4.01 6.00 32.75
CA GLY A 214 -4.64 5.70 34.03
C GLY A 214 -4.38 6.79 35.08
N ARG A 215 -3.14 7.32 35.14
CA ARG A 215 -2.82 8.47 36.02
C ARG A 215 -3.61 9.71 35.63
N VAL A 216 -3.61 10.08 34.35
CA VAL A 216 -4.34 11.26 33.84
C VAL A 216 -5.85 11.12 34.06
N CYS A 217 -6.43 9.96 33.78
CA CYS A 217 -7.85 9.70 34.03
C CYS A 217 -8.19 9.79 35.53
N SER A 218 -7.31 9.31 36.41
CA SER A 218 -7.49 9.41 37.87
C SER A 218 -7.43 10.85 38.38
N GLU A 219 -6.50 11.66 37.84
CA GLU A 219 -6.37 13.09 38.19
C GLU A 219 -7.55 13.92 37.69
N LEU A 220 -8.17 13.52 36.58
CA LEU A 220 -9.32 14.20 35.98
C LEU A 220 -10.67 13.65 36.44
N GLY A 221 -10.71 12.64 37.33
CA GLY A 221 -11.94 12.05 37.85
C GLY A 221 -12.77 11.30 36.80
N ILE A 222 -12.13 10.83 35.72
CA ILE A 222 -12.78 10.11 34.62
C ILE A 222 -12.75 8.62 34.96
N SER A 223 -13.91 8.04 35.28
CA SER A 223 -14.05 6.59 35.45
C SER A 223 -13.92 5.88 34.10
N GLU A 224 -13.01 4.89 33.99
CA GLU A 224 -12.98 3.97 32.85
C GLU A 224 -14.32 3.23 32.77
N GLY A 225 -15.19 3.66 31.86
CA GLY A 225 -16.42 2.95 31.52
C GLY A 225 -16.07 1.63 30.84
N GLY A 226 -16.61 0.53 31.35
CA GLY A 226 -16.39 -0.83 30.86
C GLY A 226 -16.93 -1.12 29.46
#